data_AF-A0A957G4V8-F1
#
_entry.id   AF-A0A957G4V8-F1
#
_cell.length_a   1.000
_cell.length_b   1.000
_cell.length_c   1.000
_cell.angle_alpha   90.00
_cell.angle_beta   90.00
_cell.angle_gamma   90.00
#
_symmetry.space_group_name_H-M   'P 1'
#
loop_
_entity.id
_entity.type
_entity.pdbx_description
1 polymer ?
#
loop_
_entity_poly.entity_id
_entity_poly.type
_entity_poly.pdbx_seq_one_letter_code
_entity_poly.pdbx_strand_id
1 'polypeptide(L)'
;MSAFAVQGLSADAFAVIGGWRSLPEDALSFAAGPAAEETLLWRADLPANELAARELLARQESELAASEELVVEAGARLRVLQPGMVAEAAASFSTVAEMEPEEELLMTLGALRAEVTGDVSFALGLPGLPADWRETVDDYLAFTRQMLRLMQPSLQIETRVGETLIAVSRFQLGGDADHSWPVAFPAEQAWQHGRTVRLTLQTRRALLGLMTEVTSGAIVLAPRFLGGGASAILALPATYKFIKSSVAKLR
;
A
#
# COMPACT_ATOMS: atom_id res chain seq x y z
N MET A 1 -15.64 3.96 -12.92
CA MET A 1 -15.03 4.98 -12.03
C MET A 1 -15.05 4.42 -10.61
N SER A 2 -13.95 4.47 -9.86
CA SER A 2 -13.94 4.00 -8.47
C SER A 2 -14.71 4.95 -7.56
N ALA A 3 -15.59 4.37 -6.76
CA ALA A 3 -16.46 5.04 -5.79
C ALA A 3 -15.74 5.44 -4.50
N PHE A 4 -14.52 4.96 -4.26
CA PHE A 4 -13.80 5.19 -3.00
C PHE A 4 -12.56 6.02 -3.27
N ALA A 5 -12.41 7.12 -2.55
CA ALA A 5 -11.36 8.09 -2.80
C ALA A 5 -10.77 8.65 -1.51
N VAL A 6 -9.46 8.94 -1.51
CA VAL A 6 -8.73 9.51 -0.37
C VAL A 6 -7.96 10.73 -0.81
N GLN A 7 -8.12 11.83 -0.08
CA GLN A 7 -7.37 13.06 -0.33
C GLN A 7 -5.96 12.94 0.24
N GLY A 8 -4.96 13.40 -0.53
CA GLY A 8 -3.59 13.48 -0.06
C GLY A 8 -2.82 12.16 -0.04
N LEU A 9 -3.34 11.07 -0.63
CA LEU A 9 -2.60 9.84 -0.88
C LEU A 9 -2.54 9.57 -2.38
N SER A 10 -1.47 8.97 -2.89
CA SER A 10 -1.32 8.66 -4.32
C SER A 10 -2.12 7.41 -4.69
N ALA A 11 -2.36 7.19 -5.99
CA ALA A 11 -3.00 5.96 -6.47
C ALA A 11 -2.13 4.70 -6.24
N ASP A 12 -0.80 4.84 -6.22
CA ASP A 12 0.12 3.69 -6.21
C ASP A 12 0.15 2.95 -4.88
N ALA A 13 -0.09 3.63 -3.76
CA ALA A 13 -0.20 2.95 -2.46
C ALA A 13 -1.42 2.02 -2.38
N PHE A 14 -2.47 2.34 -3.15
CA PHE A 14 -3.67 1.52 -3.24
C PHE A 14 -3.61 0.47 -4.35
N ALA A 15 -2.59 0.48 -5.21
CA ALA A 15 -2.46 -0.56 -6.23
C ALA A 15 -2.31 -1.97 -5.61
N VAL A 16 -1.62 -2.05 -4.46
CA VAL A 16 -1.41 -3.30 -3.72
C VAL A 16 -2.66 -3.71 -2.94
N ILE A 17 -3.22 -2.81 -2.13
CA ILE A 17 -4.33 -3.11 -1.21
C ILE A 17 -5.73 -2.98 -1.88
N GLY A 18 -5.81 -2.35 -3.05
CA GLY A 18 -7.03 -2.20 -3.85
C GLY A 18 -7.99 -1.09 -3.37
N GLY A 19 -8.97 -0.82 -4.24
CA GLY A 19 -10.24 -0.18 -3.89
C GLY A 19 -10.32 1.34 -3.85
N TRP A 20 -9.28 2.02 -3.36
CA TRP A 20 -9.30 3.47 -3.17
C TRP A 20 -8.48 4.20 -4.24
N ARG A 21 -8.94 5.40 -4.64
CA ARG A 21 -8.19 6.29 -5.54
C ARG A 21 -7.73 7.55 -4.82
N SER A 22 -6.65 8.14 -5.33
CA SER A 22 -6.24 9.49 -4.93
C SER A 22 -7.29 10.53 -5.37
N LEU A 23 -7.63 11.47 -4.47
CA LEU A 23 -8.21 12.76 -4.86
C LEU A 23 -7.08 13.80 -4.94
N PRO A 24 -7.06 14.65 -5.98
CA PRO A 24 -6.15 15.79 -6.03
C PRO A 24 -6.39 16.68 -4.80
N GLU A 25 -5.30 17.21 -4.22
CA GLU A 25 -5.34 18.03 -2.99
C GLU A 25 -6.26 19.25 -3.13
N ASP A 26 -6.42 19.78 -4.34
CA ASP A 26 -7.24 20.97 -4.66
C ASP A 26 -8.75 20.70 -4.74
N ALA A 27 -9.20 19.45 -4.56
CA ALA A 27 -10.60 19.07 -4.85
C ALA A 27 -11.64 19.67 -3.89
N LEU A 28 -11.26 20.25 -2.74
CA LEU A 28 -12.18 20.96 -1.84
C LEU A 28 -11.48 22.08 -1.04
N SER A 29 -11.35 23.25 -1.65
CA SER A 29 -10.98 24.48 -0.94
C SER A 29 -12.22 25.35 -0.70
N PHE A 30 -13.07 24.96 0.26
CA PHE A 30 -14.16 25.82 0.77
C PHE A 30 -14.49 25.50 2.24
N ALA A 31 -13.50 25.56 3.13
CA ALA A 31 -13.74 25.71 4.56
C ALA A 31 -12.74 26.71 5.14
N ALA A 32 -13.14 27.98 5.19
CA ALA A 32 -12.43 29.02 5.94
C ALA A 32 -12.70 28.82 7.44
N GLY A 33 -11.77 28.18 8.14
CA GLY A 33 -11.73 28.03 9.59
C GLY A 33 -10.28 28.13 10.10
N PRO A 34 -10.06 28.52 11.37
CA PRO A 34 -8.73 28.82 11.89
C PRO A 34 -7.84 27.57 11.88
N ALA A 35 -6.67 27.67 11.25
CA ALA A 35 -5.63 26.65 11.12
C ALA A 35 -6.20 25.23 10.84
N ALA A 36 -6.39 24.91 9.55
CA ALA A 36 -6.81 23.59 9.11
C ALA A 36 -5.99 22.50 9.83
N GLU A 37 -6.59 21.83 10.81
CA GLU A 37 -6.04 20.60 11.36
C GLU A 37 -5.79 19.67 10.17
N GLU A 38 -4.55 19.22 10.02
CA GLU A 38 -4.15 18.25 9.01
C GLU A 38 -5.00 16.98 9.15
N THR A 39 -6.13 16.98 8.45
CA THR A 39 -7.16 15.95 8.53
C THR A 39 -7.15 15.16 7.25
N LEU A 40 -6.91 13.86 7.37
CA LEU A 40 -6.94 12.96 6.23
C LEU A 40 -8.40 12.65 5.87
N LEU A 41 -8.83 13.01 4.66
CA LEU A 41 -10.21 12.80 4.21
C LEU A 41 -10.35 11.55 3.35
N TRP A 42 -11.19 10.62 3.80
CA TRP A 42 -11.63 9.44 3.07
C TRP A 42 -13.09 9.61 2.68
N ARG A 43 -13.39 9.46 1.40
CA ARG A 43 -14.74 9.62 0.85
C ARG A 43 -15.17 8.35 0.12
N ALA A 44 -16.37 7.87 0.43
CA ALA A 44 -17.06 6.87 -0.38
C ALA A 44 -18.29 7.48 -1.05
N ASP A 45 -18.32 7.44 -2.37
CA ASP A 45 -19.42 7.86 -3.25
C ASP A 45 -20.21 6.63 -3.69
N LEU A 46 -21.15 6.20 -2.84
CA LEU A 46 -21.99 5.02 -3.09
C LEU A 46 -23.10 5.36 -4.10
N PRO A 47 -23.50 4.41 -4.96
CA PRO A 47 -24.61 4.61 -5.88
C PRO A 47 -25.92 4.82 -5.10
N ALA A 48 -26.84 5.62 -5.66
CA ALA A 48 -28.15 5.87 -5.05
C ALA A 48 -29.03 4.60 -4.99
N ASN A 49 -28.76 3.61 -5.85
CA ASN A 49 -29.41 2.32 -5.79
C ASN A 49 -28.82 1.49 -4.64
N GLU A 50 -29.68 1.12 -3.69
CA GLU A 50 -29.30 0.39 -2.47
C GLU A 50 -28.63 -0.95 -2.76
N LEU A 51 -29.19 -1.75 -3.68
CA LEU A 51 -28.62 -3.05 -4.04
C LEU A 51 -27.23 -2.88 -4.65
N ALA A 52 -27.06 -1.90 -5.54
CA ALA A 52 -25.77 -1.58 -6.13
C ALA A 52 -24.74 -1.10 -5.10
N ALA A 53 -25.17 -0.34 -4.08
CA ALA A 53 -24.30 0.12 -3.01
C ALA A 53 -23.83 -1.05 -2.13
N ARG A 54 -24.74 -1.98 -1.83
CA ARG A 54 -24.44 -3.20 -1.07
C ARG A 54 -23.45 -4.10 -1.79
N GLU A 55 -23.67 -4.34 -3.08
CA GLU A 55 -22.79 -5.14 -3.93
C GLU A 55 -21.40 -4.51 -4.06
N LEU A 56 -21.36 -3.18 -4.23
CA LEU A 56 -20.11 -2.44 -4.29
C LEU A 56 -19.31 -2.57 -2.99
N LEU A 57 -19.95 -2.33 -1.83
CA LEU A 57 -19.29 -2.48 -0.52
C LEU A 57 -18.81 -3.91 -0.29
N ALA A 58 -19.63 -4.92 -0.64
CA ALA A 58 -19.26 -6.33 -0.49
C ALA A 58 -18.06 -6.71 -1.37
N ARG A 59 -18.03 -6.22 -2.61
CA ARG A 59 -16.91 -6.44 -3.52
C ARG A 59 -15.62 -5.83 -2.97
N GLN A 60 -15.69 -4.60 -2.48
CA GLN A 60 -14.53 -3.91 -1.93
C GLN A 60 -14.01 -4.56 -0.65
N GLU A 61 -14.89 -5.01 0.24
CA GLU A 61 -14.47 -5.78 1.42
C GLU A 61 -13.79 -7.09 1.01
N SER A 62 -14.29 -7.78 -0.02
CA SER A 62 -13.68 -9.02 -0.53
C SER A 62 -12.33 -8.78 -1.22
N GLU A 63 -12.21 -7.72 -2.03
CA GLU A 63 -10.96 -7.33 -2.69
C GLU A 63 -9.89 -6.95 -1.67
N LEU A 64 -10.28 -6.22 -0.62
CA LEU A 64 -9.38 -5.87 0.48
C LEU A 64 -8.87 -7.12 1.21
N ALA A 65 -9.78 -8.03 1.60
CA ALA A 65 -9.41 -9.26 2.29
C ALA A 65 -8.46 -10.13 1.47
N ALA A 66 -8.76 -10.32 0.18
CA ALA A 66 -7.87 -11.05 -0.73
C ALA A 66 -6.49 -10.38 -0.84
N SER A 67 -6.45 -9.05 -0.92
CA SER A 67 -5.18 -8.30 -1.02
C SER A 67 -4.34 -8.41 0.26
N GLU A 68 -4.98 -8.41 1.43
CA GLU A 68 -4.29 -8.65 2.71
C GLU A 68 -3.65 -10.04 2.75
N GLU A 69 -4.36 -11.08 2.30
CA GLU A 69 -3.84 -12.45 2.24
C GLU A 69 -2.63 -12.53 1.29
N LEU A 70 -2.69 -11.93 0.11
CA LEU A 70 -1.59 -11.91 -0.85
C LEU A 70 -0.36 -11.17 -0.32
N VAL A 71 -0.54 -10.08 0.43
CA VAL A 71 0.58 -9.38 1.08
C VAL A 71 1.24 -10.25 2.15
N VAL A 72 0.46 -10.97 2.97
CA VAL A 72 0.99 -11.90 3.97
C VAL A 72 1.73 -13.06 3.30
N GLU A 73 1.20 -13.60 2.21
CA GLU A 73 1.84 -14.64 1.41
C GLU A 73 3.19 -14.17 0.83
N ALA A 74 3.22 -12.98 0.22
CA ALA A 74 4.45 -12.37 -0.26
C ALA A 74 5.47 -12.17 0.89
N GLY A 75 5.03 -11.70 2.05
CA GLY A 75 5.84 -11.60 3.26
C GLY A 75 6.42 -12.93 3.74
N ALA A 76 5.66 -14.03 3.62
CA ALA A 76 6.13 -15.38 3.91
C ALA A 76 7.21 -15.83 2.90
N ARG A 77 7.04 -15.53 1.61
CA ARG A 77 8.01 -15.86 0.54
C ARG A 77 9.35 -15.16 0.77
N LEU A 78 9.36 -13.89 1.19
CA LEU A 78 10.59 -13.17 1.54
C LEU A 78 11.42 -13.88 2.63
N ARG A 79 10.76 -14.51 3.60
CA ARG A 79 11.43 -15.14 4.76
C ARG A 79 12.13 -16.44 4.41
N VAL A 80 11.71 -17.14 3.35
CA VAL A 80 12.30 -18.41 2.93
C VAL A 80 13.47 -18.24 1.95
N LEU A 81 13.70 -17.03 1.44
CA LEU A 81 14.82 -16.74 0.54
C LEU A 81 16.18 -16.93 1.24
N GLN A 82 17.09 -17.60 0.53
CA GLN A 82 18.43 -17.95 1.00
C GLN A 82 19.52 -17.46 0.02
N PRO A 83 20.73 -17.12 0.50
CA PRO A 83 21.82 -16.65 -0.34
C PRO A 83 22.22 -17.61 -1.49
N GLY A 84 22.06 -18.92 -1.30
CA GLY A 84 22.34 -19.92 -2.34
C GLY A 84 21.48 -19.76 -3.61
N MET A 85 20.29 -19.18 -3.48
CA MET A 85 19.34 -18.98 -4.58
C MET A 85 19.78 -17.87 -5.55
N VAL A 86 20.72 -17.00 -5.17
CA VAL A 86 21.23 -15.93 -6.06
C VAL A 86 21.95 -16.51 -7.26
N ALA A 87 22.73 -17.59 -7.07
CA ALA A 87 23.46 -18.24 -8.16
C ALA A 87 22.50 -18.94 -9.14
N GLU A 88 21.40 -19.50 -8.62
CA GLU A 88 20.35 -20.13 -9.43
C GLU A 88 19.61 -19.08 -10.26
N ALA A 89 19.23 -17.95 -9.64
CA ALA A 89 18.59 -16.83 -10.34
C ALA A 89 19.51 -16.21 -11.41
N ALA A 90 20.81 -16.06 -11.13
CA ALA A 90 21.79 -15.53 -12.09
C ALA A 90 22.06 -16.47 -13.27
N ALA A 91 21.84 -17.78 -13.10
CA ALA A 91 21.97 -18.77 -14.16
C ALA A 91 20.66 -18.95 -14.97
N SER A 92 19.57 -18.31 -14.54
CA SER A 92 18.27 -18.33 -15.23
C SER A 92 18.33 -17.44 -16.48
N PHE A 93 17.85 -17.96 -17.62
CA PHE A 93 17.82 -17.25 -18.92
C PHE A 93 16.45 -16.63 -19.22
N SER A 94 15.66 -16.34 -18.18
CA SER A 94 14.34 -15.71 -18.33
C SER A 94 14.47 -14.32 -18.96
N THR A 95 13.56 -14.00 -19.89
CA THR A 95 13.42 -12.62 -20.35
C THR A 95 12.83 -11.76 -19.22
N VAL A 96 13.06 -10.44 -19.24
CA VAL A 96 12.52 -9.52 -18.22
C VAL A 96 10.99 -9.64 -18.06
N ALA A 97 10.28 -10.02 -19.12
CA ALA A 97 8.83 -10.21 -19.11
C ALA A 97 8.37 -11.52 -18.45
N GLU A 98 9.23 -12.51 -18.31
CA GLU A 98 8.92 -13.86 -17.78
C GLU A 98 9.54 -14.11 -16.39
N MET A 99 10.31 -13.15 -15.88
CA MET A 99 11.02 -13.27 -14.62
C MET A 99 10.07 -13.40 -13.43
N GLU A 100 10.35 -14.35 -12.55
CA GLU A 100 9.62 -14.46 -11.29
C GLU A 100 10.01 -13.33 -10.33
N PRO A 101 9.09 -12.80 -9.51
CA PRO A 101 9.41 -11.75 -8.53
C PRO A 101 10.61 -12.09 -7.63
N GLU A 102 10.78 -13.37 -7.24
CA GLU A 102 11.93 -13.84 -6.47
C GLU A 102 13.25 -13.72 -7.23
N GLU A 103 13.26 -14.10 -8.51
CA GLU A 103 14.47 -14.04 -9.33
C GLU A 103 14.93 -12.58 -9.45
N GLU A 104 13.99 -11.68 -9.74
CA GLU A 104 14.24 -10.23 -9.83
C GLU A 104 14.79 -9.66 -8.52
N LEU A 105 14.17 -10.02 -7.39
CA LEU A 105 14.62 -9.61 -6.07
C LEU A 105 16.03 -10.13 -5.77
N LEU A 106 16.31 -11.41 -6.03
CA LEU A 106 17.61 -12.02 -5.76
C LEU A 106 18.72 -11.39 -6.61
N MET A 107 18.46 -11.10 -7.88
CA MET A 107 19.40 -10.37 -8.73
C MET A 107 19.65 -8.94 -8.23
N THR A 108 18.59 -8.24 -7.83
CA THR A 108 18.71 -6.88 -7.28
C THR A 108 19.53 -6.87 -5.99
N LEU A 109 19.30 -7.83 -5.08
CA LEU A 109 20.09 -7.98 -3.86
C LEU A 109 21.56 -8.34 -4.14
N GLY A 110 21.80 -9.17 -5.15
CA GLY A 110 23.16 -9.49 -5.63
C GLY A 110 23.89 -8.26 -6.16
N ALA A 111 23.22 -7.44 -6.97
CA ALA A 111 23.76 -6.18 -7.50
C ALA A 111 24.04 -5.16 -6.38
N LEU A 112 23.10 -4.98 -5.44
CA LEU A 112 23.28 -4.11 -4.27
C LEU A 112 24.47 -4.56 -3.41
N ARG A 113 24.65 -5.87 -3.21
CA ARG A 113 25.80 -6.40 -2.47
C ARG A 113 27.11 -6.02 -3.14
N ALA A 114 27.22 -6.19 -4.46
CA ALA A 114 28.41 -5.85 -5.23
C ALA A 114 28.77 -4.36 -5.12
N GLU A 115 27.75 -3.49 -5.14
CA GLU A 115 27.93 -2.05 -4.94
C GLU A 115 28.44 -1.72 -3.52
N VAL A 116 27.88 -2.37 -2.49
CA VAL A 116 28.26 -2.15 -1.09
C VAL A 116 29.68 -2.66 -0.78
N THR A 117 30.07 -3.82 -1.30
CA THR A 117 31.40 -4.39 -1.01
C THR A 117 32.49 -3.88 -1.95
N GLY A 118 32.14 -3.18 -3.03
CA GLY A 118 33.09 -2.75 -4.05
C GLY A 118 33.66 -3.90 -4.89
N ASP A 119 33.16 -5.12 -4.70
CA ASP A 119 33.52 -6.27 -5.51
C ASP A 119 32.78 -6.15 -6.84
N VAL A 120 33.48 -5.63 -7.85
CA VAL A 120 32.98 -5.64 -9.24
C VAL A 120 33.00 -7.09 -9.72
N SER A 121 31.90 -7.81 -9.47
CA SER A 121 31.81 -9.23 -9.80
C SER A 121 31.51 -9.42 -11.30
N PHE A 122 32.54 -9.22 -12.14
CA PHE A 122 32.55 -9.72 -13.51
C PHE A 122 32.40 -11.26 -13.56
N ALA A 123 32.68 -11.96 -12.45
CA ALA A 123 32.65 -13.41 -12.34
C ALA A 123 31.24 -14.00 -12.17
N LEU A 124 30.23 -13.20 -11.81
CA LEU A 124 28.84 -13.68 -11.65
C LEU A 124 27.93 -13.35 -12.83
N GLY A 125 28.41 -12.63 -13.85
CA GLY A 125 27.58 -12.20 -14.99
C GLY A 125 26.40 -11.31 -14.60
N LEU A 126 26.35 -10.81 -13.36
CA LEU A 126 25.26 -9.97 -12.87
C LEU A 126 25.38 -8.60 -13.55
N PRO A 127 24.35 -8.14 -14.27
CA PRO A 127 24.28 -6.75 -14.69
C PRO A 127 24.34 -5.85 -13.45
N GLY A 128 24.73 -4.59 -13.62
CA GLY A 128 24.56 -3.59 -12.56
C GLY A 128 23.09 -3.50 -12.11
N LEU A 129 22.80 -2.61 -11.17
CA LEU A 129 21.44 -2.39 -10.70
C LEU A 129 20.43 -2.34 -11.87
N PRO A 130 19.21 -2.92 -11.69
CA PRO A 130 18.17 -2.87 -12.72
C PRO A 130 17.99 -1.46 -13.28
N ALA A 131 17.73 -1.35 -14.59
CA ALA A 131 17.61 -0.05 -15.25
C ALA A 131 16.52 0.85 -14.64
N ASP A 132 15.49 0.24 -14.05
CA ASP A 132 14.37 0.87 -13.36
C ASP A 132 14.58 1.02 -11.84
N TRP A 133 15.79 0.78 -11.33
CA TRP A 133 16.06 0.86 -9.89
C TRP A 133 15.75 2.25 -9.32
N ARG A 134 16.05 3.31 -10.07
CA ARG A 134 15.74 4.68 -9.65
C ARG A 134 14.23 4.89 -9.49
N GLU A 135 13.44 4.40 -10.43
CA GLU A 135 11.97 4.44 -10.37
C GLU A 135 11.47 3.64 -9.16
N THR A 136 12.06 2.47 -8.90
CA THR A 136 11.75 1.66 -7.71
C THR A 136 12.00 2.42 -6.40
N VAL A 137 13.10 3.17 -6.31
CA VAL A 137 13.41 4.01 -5.15
C VAL A 137 12.41 5.15 -5.02
N ASP A 138 12.10 5.83 -6.12
CA ASP A 138 11.14 6.94 -6.14
C ASP A 138 9.73 6.49 -5.73
N ASP A 139 9.30 5.31 -6.21
CA ASP A 139 8.06 4.62 -5.82
C ASP A 139 8.03 4.33 -4.32
N TYR A 140 9.11 3.79 -3.77
CA TYR A 140 9.21 3.52 -2.34
C TYR A 140 9.19 4.80 -1.49
N LEU A 141 9.87 5.86 -1.94
CA LEU A 141 9.85 7.17 -1.28
C LEU A 141 8.47 7.84 -1.36
N ALA A 142 7.73 7.63 -2.45
CA ALA A 142 6.33 8.04 -2.53
C ALA A 142 5.45 7.25 -1.54
N PHE A 143 5.64 5.93 -1.47
CA PHE A 143 4.92 5.07 -0.53
C PHE A 143 5.17 5.46 0.93
N THR A 144 6.42 5.66 1.33
CA THR A 144 6.77 6.06 2.71
C THR A 144 6.19 7.42 3.10
N ARG A 145 6.23 8.43 2.21
CA ARG A 145 5.56 9.72 2.43
C ARG A 145 4.05 9.56 2.66
N GLN A 146 3.42 8.61 1.97
CA GLN A 146 2.00 8.29 2.16
C GLN A 146 1.73 7.61 3.49
N MET A 147 2.61 6.70 3.92
CA MET A 147 2.50 6.07 5.24
C MET A 147 2.62 7.11 6.37
N LEU A 148 3.49 8.13 6.20
CA LEU A 148 3.56 9.24 7.15
C LEU A 148 2.25 10.02 7.23
N ARG A 149 1.59 10.26 6.09
CA ARG A 149 0.26 10.91 6.04
C ARG A 149 -0.84 10.06 6.67
N LEU A 150 -0.77 8.73 6.55
CA LEU A 150 -1.70 7.83 7.23
C LEU A 150 -1.59 7.88 8.76
N MET A 151 -0.49 8.41 9.31
CA MET A 151 -0.31 8.61 10.75
C MET A 151 -0.82 9.98 11.24
N GLN A 152 -1.53 10.74 10.39
CA GLN A 152 -2.08 12.03 10.80
C GLN A 152 -3.01 11.92 12.03
N PRO A 153 -3.09 12.99 12.85
CA PRO A 153 -3.82 12.97 14.11
C PRO A 153 -5.32 12.80 13.94
N SER A 154 -5.86 13.24 12.80
CA SER A 154 -7.30 13.29 12.52
C SER A 154 -7.62 12.62 11.18
N LEU A 155 -8.65 11.76 11.19
CA LEU A 155 -9.18 11.04 10.03
C LEU A 155 -10.66 11.39 9.91
N GLN A 156 -11.07 11.95 8.77
CA GLN A 156 -12.47 12.19 8.44
C GLN A 156 -12.95 11.19 7.39
N ILE A 157 -14.09 10.56 7.63
CA ILE A 157 -14.73 9.60 6.74
C ILE A 157 -16.09 10.16 6.33
N GLU A 158 -16.24 10.42 5.03
CA GLU A 158 -17.48 10.86 4.40
C GLU A 158 -18.12 9.71 3.64
N THR A 159 -19.42 9.52 3.84
CA THR A 159 -20.22 8.63 2.98
C THR A 159 -21.26 9.46 2.24
N ARG A 160 -21.24 9.36 0.93
CA ARG A 160 -22.22 9.95 0.02
C ARG A 160 -23.02 8.83 -0.65
N VAL A 161 -24.30 9.08 -0.89
CA VAL A 161 -25.19 8.19 -1.65
C VAL A 161 -25.78 9.01 -2.79
N GLY A 162 -25.38 8.68 -4.02
CA GLY A 162 -25.50 9.60 -5.15
C GLY A 162 -24.75 10.91 -4.85
N GLU A 163 -25.43 12.04 -4.98
CA GLU A 163 -24.84 13.36 -4.70
C GLU A 163 -24.99 13.80 -3.24
N THR A 164 -25.68 13.02 -2.39
CA THR A 164 -26.06 13.44 -1.04
C THR A 164 -25.06 12.94 -0.01
N LEU A 165 -24.49 13.85 0.78
CA LEU A 165 -23.72 13.50 1.99
C LEU A 165 -24.68 12.98 3.06
N ILE A 166 -24.52 11.70 3.45
CA ILE A 166 -25.43 11.06 4.41
C ILE A 166 -24.87 11.05 5.83
N ALA A 167 -23.54 10.96 6.00
CA ALA A 167 -22.89 10.91 7.31
C ALA A 167 -21.41 11.27 7.23
N VAL A 168 -20.90 11.81 8.35
CA VAL A 168 -19.48 12.10 8.55
C VAL A 168 -19.04 11.56 9.90
N SER A 169 -17.98 10.75 9.89
CA SER A 169 -17.28 10.29 11.10
C SER A 169 -15.89 10.90 11.17
N ARG A 170 -15.50 11.40 12.34
CA ARG A 170 -14.15 11.90 12.61
C ARG A 170 -13.50 11.04 13.68
N PHE A 171 -12.27 10.61 13.43
CA PHE A 171 -11.48 9.79 14.33
C PHE A 171 -10.20 10.52 14.66
N GLN A 172 -9.92 10.66 15.94
CA GLN A 172 -8.60 11.07 16.40
C GLN A 172 -7.71 9.84 16.65
N LEU A 173 -6.40 10.01 16.47
CA LEU A 173 -5.42 8.94 16.65
C LEU A 173 -5.47 8.29 18.05
N GLY A 174 -5.97 9.02 19.06
CA GLY A 174 -6.16 8.57 20.44
C GLY A 174 -7.38 7.66 20.69
N GLY A 175 -8.21 7.41 19.67
CA GLY A 175 -9.39 6.54 19.78
C GLY A 175 -10.70 7.28 20.02
N ASP A 176 -10.67 8.60 20.19
CA ASP A 176 -11.88 9.42 20.22
C ASP A 176 -12.53 9.45 18.84
N ALA A 177 -13.81 9.13 18.80
CA ALA A 177 -14.63 9.15 17.59
C ALA A 177 -15.81 10.09 17.79
N ASP A 178 -15.94 11.07 16.90
CA ASP A 178 -17.09 11.95 16.82
C ASP A 178 -17.88 11.64 15.55
N HIS A 179 -19.18 11.51 15.69
CA HIS A 179 -20.06 11.08 14.60
C HIS A 179 -21.18 12.10 14.42
N SER A 180 -21.26 12.67 13.22
CA SER A 180 -22.30 13.62 12.87
C SER A 180 -23.26 13.00 11.86
N TRP A 181 -24.55 12.98 12.24
CA TRP A 181 -25.65 12.39 11.47
C TRP A 181 -26.85 13.34 11.44
N PRO A 182 -27.68 13.30 10.39
CA PRO A 182 -28.97 14.00 10.38
C PRO A 182 -29.90 13.46 11.47
N VAL A 183 -30.79 14.30 12.01
CA VAL A 183 -31.75 13.94 13.09
C VAL A 183 -32.67 12.77 12.71
N ALA A 184 -32.99 12.62 11.42
CA ALA A 184 -33.71 11.48 10.88
C ALA A 184 -32.77 10.67 9.98
N PHE A 185 -31.97 9.79 10.57
CA PHE A 185 -31.02 8.96 9.85
C PHE A 185 -31.60 7.55 9.62
N PRO A 186 -32.00 7.20 8.38
CA PRO A 186 -32.57 5.89 8.09
C PRO A 186 -31.60 4.76 8.45
N ALA A 187 -32.13 3.66 9.00
CA ALA A 187 -31.33 2.51 9.43
C ALA A 187 -30.40 1.96 8.31
N GLU A 188 -30.85 2.02 7.06
CA GLU A 188 -30.05 1.58 5.91
C GLU A 188 -28.85 2.51 5.65
N GLN A 189 -29.03 3.82 5.75
CA GLN A 189 -27.92 4.77 5.59
C GLN A 189 -26.91 4.62 6.73
N ALA A 190 -27.39 4.28 7.94
CA ALA A 190 -26.53 3.94 9.06
C ALA A 190 -25.72 2.68 8.81
N TRP A 191 -26.34 1.65 8.26
CA TRP A 191 -25.65 0.43 7.89
C TRP A 191 -24.59 0.67 6.80
N GLN A 192 -24.91 1.44 5.76
CA GLN A 192 -23.98 1.78 4.68
C GLN A 192 -22.78 2.61 5.17
N HIS A 193 -23.03 3.61 6.02
CA HIS A 193 -21.96 4.40 6.63
C HIS A 193 -21.10 3.55 7.55
N GLY A 194 -21.70 2.70 8.40
CA GLY A 194 -20.96 1.80 9.28
C GLY A 194 -20.03 0.85 8.53
N ARG A 195 -20.47 0.29 7.39
CA ARG A 195 -19.61 -0.52 6.52
C ARG A 195 -18.50 0.30 5.87
N THR A 196 -18.80 1.52 5.42
CA THR A 196 -17.80 2.42 4.84
C THR A 196 -16.70 2.77 5.85
N VAL A 197 -17.09 3.10 7.08
CA VAL A 197 -16.17 3.37 8.20
C VAL A 197 -15.30 2.15 8.45
N ARG A 198 -15.89 0.96 8.59
CA ARG A 198 -15.15 -0.28 8.81
C ARG A 198 -14.16 -0.57 7.68
N LEU A 199 -14.61 -0.49 6.43
CA LEU A 199 -13.77 -0.71 5.25
C LEU A 199 -12.58 0.26 5.21
N THR A 200 -12.82 1.53 5.53
CA THR A 200 -11.78 2.57 5.62
C THR A 200 -10.73 2.23 6.68
N LEU A 201 -11.17 1.88 7.89
CA LEU A 201 -10.27 1.51 8.98
C LEU A 201 -9.49 0.22 8.69
N GLN A 202 -10.13 -0.76 8.06
CA GLN A 202 -9.47 -1.98 7.59
C GLN A 202 -8.43 -1.67 6.52
N THR A 203 -8.75 -0.80 5.55
CA THR A 203 -7.79 -0.38 4.51
C THR A 203 -6.58 0.32 5.14
N ARG A 204 -6.81 1.24 6.10
CA ARG A 204 -5.72 1.90 6.84
C ARG A 204 -4.83 0.88 7.57
N ARG A 205 -5.44 -0.10 8.23
CA ARG A 205 -4.72 -1.20 8.88
C ARG A 205 -3.91 -2.03 7.88
N ALA A 206 -4.49 -2.39 6.74
CA ALA A 206 -3.85 -3.15 5.68
C ALA A 206 -2.61 -2.43 5.12
N LEU A 207 -2.71 -1.11 4.89
CA LEU A 207 -1.59 -0.28 4.44
C LEU A 207 -0.44 -0.24 5.45
N LEU A 208 -0.75 -0.12 6.75
CA LEU A 208 0.24 -0.22 7.82
C LEU A 208 0.85 -1.63 7.93
N GLY A 209 0.03 -2.67 7.69
CA GLY A 209 0.47 -4.05 7.57
C GLY A 209 1.48 -4.24 6.43
N LEU A 210 1.18 -3.70 5.25
CA LEU A 210 2.10 -3.70 4.10
C LEU A 210 3.44 -3.06 4.45
N MET A 211 3.44 -1.89 5.09
CA MET A 211 4.68 -1.24 5.55
C MET A 211 5.47 -2.12 6.54
N THR A 212 4.75 -2.84 7.41
CA THR A 212 5.35 -3.78 8.37
C THR A 212 6.00 -4.96 7.65
N GLU A 213 5.35 -5.54 6.63
CA GLU A 213 5.91 -6.64 5.82
C GLU A 213 7.14 -6.19 5.02
N VAL A 214 7.08 -5.01 4.39
CA VAL A 214 8.25 -4.43 3.68
C VAL A 214 9.43 -4.24 4.62
N THR A 215 9.18 -3.67 5.81
CA THR A 215 10.25 -3.39 6.78
C THR A 215 10.81 -4.69 7.35
N SER A 216 9.94 -5.63 7.71
CA SER A 216 10.35 -6.94 8.24
C SER A 216 11.13 -7.76 7.21
N GLY A 217 10.68 -7.76 5.95
CA GLY A 217 11.39 -8.37 4.84
C GLY A 217 12.80 -7.80 4.67
N ALA A 218 12.93 -6.47 4.63
CA ALA A 218 14.22 -5.82 4.50
C ALA A 218 15.18 -6.14 5.67
N ILE A 219 14.68 -6.16 6.90
CA ILE A 219 15.45 -6.55 8.10
C ILE A 219 15.93 -8.00 8.01
N VAL A 220 15.11 -8.90 7.47
CA VAL A 220 15.47 -10.32 7.30
C VAL A 220 16.49 -10.51 6.18
N LEU A 221 16.32 -9.81 5.06
CA LEU A 221 17.16 -9.97 3.86
C LEU A 221 18.54 -9.31 4.02
N ALA A 222 18.63 -8.12 4.61
CA ALA A 222 19.88 -7.37 4.69
C ALA A 222 21.06 -8.14 5.32
N PRO A 223 20.94 -8.79 6.49
CA PRO A 223 22.05 -9.55 7.05
C PRO A 223 22.41 -10.80 6.22
N ARG A 224 21.43 -11.38 5.51
CA ARG A 224 21.65 -12.58 4.68
C ARG A 224 22.39 -12.27 3.38
N PHE A 225 22.04 -11.16 2.75
CA PHE A 225 22.48 -10.86 1.38
C PHE A 225 23.46 -9.69 1.31
N LEU A 226 23.36 -8.69 2.19
CA LEU A 226 24.12 -7.44 2.10
C LEU A 226 25.22 -7.31 3.17
N GLY A 227 25.38 -8.31 4.05
CA GLY A 227 26.50 -8.38 4.99
C GLY A 227 26.31 -7.63 6.32
N GLY A 228 25.10 -7.18 6.65
CA GLY A 228 24.81 -6.59 7.96
C GLY A 228 23.38 -6.05 8.13
N GLY A 229 23.01 -5.68 9.35
CA GLY A 229 21.70 -5.07 9.65
C GLY A 229 21.59 -3.60 9.19
N ALA A 230 22.71 -2.88 9.15
CA ALA A 230 22.75 -1.47 8.73
C ALA A 230 22.38 -1.27 7.24
N SER A 231 22.51 -2.31 6.42
CA SER A 231 22.12 -2.30 5.01
C SER A 231 20.64 -2.58 4.77
N ALA A 232 19.81 -2.71 5.83
CA ALA A 232 18.36 -2.87 5.69
C ALA A 232 17.71 -1.74 4.89
N ILE A 233 18.21 -0.51 5.01
CA ILE A 233 17.71 0.65 4.27
C ILE A 233 17.81 0.43 2.75
N LEU A 234 18.87 -0.22 2.28
CA LEU A 234 19.08 -0.50 0.85
C LEU A 234 18.16 -1.60 0.32
N ALA A 235 17.69 -2.50 1.19
CA ALA A 235 16.79 -3.58 0.83
C ALA A 235 15.31 -3.16 0.82
N LEU A 236 14.94 -2.02 1.42
CA LEU A 236 13.54 -1.58 1.50
C LEU A 236 12.88 -1.39 0.13
N PRO A 237 13.47 -0.67 -0.84
CA PRO A 237 12.84 -0.48 -2.15
C PRO A 237 12.68 -1.80 -2.91
N ALA A 238 13.68 -2.67 -2.86
CA ALA A 238 13.62 -4.00 -3.47
C ALA A 238 12.53 -4.88 -2.86
N THR A 239 12.39 -4.83 -1.53
CA THR A 239 11.36 -5.58 -0.80
C THR A 239 9.95 -5.07 -1.13
N TYR A 240 9.79 -3.74 -1.21
CA TYR A 240 8.52 -3.13 -1.63
C TYR A 240 8.15 -3.54 -3.06
N LYS A 241 9.09 -3.47 -4.00
CA LYS A 241 8.89 -3.91 -5.39
C LYS A 241 8.48 -5.37 -5.44
N PHE A 242 9.17 -6.26 -4.71
CA PHE A 242 8.83 -7.67 -4.64
C PHE A 242 7.38 -7.92 -4.20
N ILE A 243 6.93 -7.27 -3.11
CA ILE A 243 5.56 -7.45 -2.63
C ILE A 243 4.55 -6.92 -3.66
N LYS A 244 4.81 -5.74 -4.25
CA LYS A 244 3.97 -5.15 -5.31
C LYS A 244 3.85 -6.10 -6.51
N SER A 245 4.96 -6.61 -7.03
CA SER A 245 5.00 -7.55 -8.16
C SER A 245 4.36 -8.90 -7.83
N SER A 246 4.56 -9.42 -6.62
CA SER A 246 3.95 -10.68 -6.17
C SER A 246 2.43 -10.58 -6.08
N VAL A 247 1.91 -9.52 -5.48
CA VAL A 247 0.46 -9.28 -5.38
C VAL A 247 -0.14 -9.06 -6.77
N ALA A 248 0.53 -8.31 -7.65
CA ALA A 248 0.06 -8.07 -9.01
C ALA A 248 0.00 -9.35 -9.86
N LYS A 249 0.87 -10.33 -9.61
CA LYS A 249 0.91 -11.60 -10.33
C LYS A 249 -0.12 -12.63 -9.83
N LEU A 250 -0.46 -12.58 -8.55
CA LEU A 250 -1.39 -13.51 -7.91
C LEU A 250 -2.87 -13.07 -8.02
N ARG A 251 -3.12 -11.80 -8.35
CA ARG A 251 -4.46 -11.23 -8.56
C ARG A 251 -4.97 -11.51 -9.97
#